data_AF-A0A842WET0-F1
#
_entry.id   AF-A0A842WET0-F1
#
_cell.length_a   1.000
_cell.length_b   1.000
_cell.length_c   1.000
_cell.angle_alpha   90.00
_cell.angle_beta   90.00
_cell.angle_gamma   90.00
#
_symmetry.space_group_name_H-M   'P 1'
#
loop_
_entity.id
_entity.type
_entity.pdbx_description
1 polymer ?
#
loop_
_entity_poly.entity_id
_entity_poly.type
_entity_poly.pdbx_seq_one_letter_code
_entity_poly.pdbx_strand_id
1 'polypeptide(L)'
;MRVPEFKKVVADKRIRKGTFIACRTNNSICTGYFLEACYKTSTGGFINVSGTRKIGQGKDESDWYDHTYSIPLKRIRRVQVLPQPFSRRKRR
;
A
#
# COMPACT_ATOMS: atom_id res chain seq x y z
N MET A 1 -7.64 5.25 8.36
CA MET A 1 -7.52 3.94 9.01
C MET A 1 -6.21 3.91 9.78
N ARG A 2 -6.25 3.84 11.10
CA ARG A 2 -5.07 3.74 11.99
C ARG A 2 -4.49 2.31 11.92
N VAL A 3 -3.23 2.11 12.33
CA VAL A 3 -2.56 0.78 12.32
C VAL A 3 -3.34 -0.35 13.02
N PRO A 4 -3.99 -0.12 14.17
CA PRO A 4 -4.80 -1.17 14.83
C PRO A 4 -6.03 -1.57 14.01
N GLU A 5 -6.63 -0.62 13.29
CA GLU A 5 -7.73 -0.90 12.37
C GLU A 5 -7.23 -1.64 11.13
N PHE A 6 -6.05 -1.30 10.61
CA PHE A 6 -5.46 -2.04 9.49
C PHE A 6 -5.23 -3.52 9.83
N LYS A 7 -4.75 -3.83 11.03
CA LYS A 7 -4.66 -5.22 11.54
C LYS A 7 -6.02 -5.92 11.48
N LYS A 8 -7.07 -5.27 11.97
CA LYS A 8 -8.44 -5.83 11.92
C LYS A 8 -8.91 -6.01 10.48
N VAL A 9 -8.74 -5.02 9.60
CA VAL A 9 -9.20 -5.10 8.21
C VAL A 9 -8.46 -6.17 7.39
N VAL A 10 -7.19 -6.41 7.68
CA VAL A 10 -6.43 -7.55 7.11
C VAL A 10 -6.92 -8.88 7.71
N ALA A 11 -7.11 -8.95 9.04
CA ALA A 11 -7.64 -10.14 9.72
C ALA A 11 -9.07 -10.50 9.27
N ASP A 12 -9.92 -9.51 9.05
CA ASP A 12 -11.29 -9.60 8.53
C ASP A 12 -11.32 -9.92 7.02
N LYS A 13 -10.16 -10.19 6.40
CA LYS A 13 -9.98 -10.57 4.99
C LYS A 13 -10.53 -9.55 3.99
N ARG A 14 -10.73 -8.29 4.39
CA ARG A 14 -11.16 -7.19 3.49
C ARG A 14 -10.01 -6.69 2.63
N ILE A 15 -8.77 -6.86 3.09
CA ILE A 15 -7.54 -6.65 2.30
C ILE A 15 -6.84 -8.01 2.19
N ARG A 16 -6.81 -8.56 0.97
CA ARG A 16 -6.14 -9.84 0.65
C ARG A 16 -4.95 -9.61 -0.25
N LYS A 17 -4.02 -10.58 -0.32
CA LYS A 17 -2.94 -10.57 -1.31
C LYS A 17 -3.52 -10.32 -2.72
N GLY A 18 -2.93 -9.40 -3.47
CA GLY A 18 -3.44 -8.95 -4.77
C GLY A 18 -4.51 -7.85 -4.72
N THR A 19 -4.87 -7.34 -3.53
CA THR A 19 -5.76 -6.17 -3.42
C THR A 19 -4.99 -4.91 -3.75
N PHE A 20 -5.51 -4.07 -4.64
CA PHE A 20 -4.90 -2.77 -4.93
C PHE A 20 -5.20 -1.79 -3.80
N ILE A 21 -4.15 -1.24 -3.18
CA ILE A 21 -4.26 -0.37 -2.01
C ILE A 21 -3.45 0.92 -2.21
N ALA A 22 -3.95 2.00 -1.62
CA ALA A 22 -3.21 3.24 -1.41
C ALA A 22 -2.87 3.40 0.07
N CYS A 23 -1.58 3.54 0.36
CA CYS A 23 -1.04 3.79 1.69
C CYS A 23 -0.46 5.19 1.76
N ARG A 24 -1.05 6.05 2.59
CA ARG A 24 -0.53 7.39 2.86
C ARG A 24 0.32 7.38 4.11
N THR A 25 1.56 7.83 3.95
CA THR A 25 2.50 8.11 5.04
C THR A 25 2.64 9.62 5.24
N ASN A 26 3.46 10.05 6.21
CA ASN A 26 3.70 11.48 6.47
C ASN A 26 4.14 12.24 5.19
N ASN A 27 5.03 11.63 4.40
CA ASN A 27 5.73 12.32 3.30
C ASN A 27 5.53 11.65 1.93
N SER A 28 4.85 10.51 1.88
CA SER A 28 4.70 9.74 0.65
C SER A 28 3.35 9.05 0.54
N ILE A 29 2.84 8.93 -0.67
CA ILE A 29 1.70 8.09 -1.03
C ILE A 29 2.25 6.90 -1.81
N CYS A 30 1.95 5.70 -1.35
CA CYS A 30 2.33 4.47 -2.03
C CYS A 30 1.05 3.83 -2.57
N THR A 31 1.01 3.46 -3.83
CA THR A 31 -0.12 2.78 -4.48
C THR A 31 0.38 1.50 -5.09
N GLY A 32 -0.26 0.37 -4.78
CA GLY A 32 0.17 -0.90 -5.35
C GLY A 32 -0.65 -2.08 -4.85
N TYR A 33 -0.31 -3.25 -5.36
CA TYR A 33 -0.92 -4.49 -4.92
C TYR A 33 -0.34 -4.90 -3.56
N PHE A 34 -1.22 -5.14 -2.61
CA PHE A 34 -0.89 -5.70 -1.32
C PHE A 34 -0.32 -7.09 -1.51
N LEU A 35 0.89 -7.33 -1.00
CA LEU A 35 1.52 -8.64 -1.04
C LEU A 35 1.30 -9.39 0.27
N GLU A 36 1.72 -8.76 1.37
CA GLU A 36 1.65 -9.33 2.71
C GLU A 36 1.80 -8.25 3.78
N ALA A 37 1.35 -8.56 4.99
CA ALA A 37 1.61 -7.77 6.18
C ALA A 37 2.34 -8.66 7.20
N CYS A 38 3.47 -8.18 7.69
CA CYS A 38 4.23 -8.84 8.75
C CYS A 38 4.07 -8.05 10.04
N TYR A 39 3.75 -8.72 11.15
CA TYR A 39 3.63 -8.09 12.46
C TYR A 39 4.62 -8.75 13.42
N LYS A 40 5.69 -8.03 13.78
CA LYS A 40 6.55 -8.41 14.89
C LYS A 40 6.17 -7.58 16.12
N THR A 41 5.97 -8.26 17.25
CA THR A 41 5.59 -7.66 18.53
C THR A 41 6.64 -6.70 19.08
N SER A 42 7.92 -6.90 18.74
CA SER A 42 9.06 -6.12 19.27
C SER A 42 9.53 -4.96 18.38
N THR A 43 9.44 -5.06 17.04
CA THR A 43 9.98 -4.06 16.10
C THR A 43 8.91 -3.24 15.38
N GLY A 44 7.64 -3.55 15.62
CA GLY A 44 6.52 -3.05 14.83
C GLY A 44 6.29 -3.89 13.57
N GLY A 45 5.12 -3.74 12.96
CA GLY A 45 4.81 -4.42 11.71
C GLY A 45 5.10 -3.59 10.46
N PHE A 46 5.13 -4.25 9.32
CA PHE A 46 5.35 -3.68 8.00
C PHE A 46 4.31 -4.25 7.02
N ILE A 47 4.04 -3.52 5.95
CA ILE A 47 3.30 -4.03 4.79
C ILE A 47 4.22 -4.04 3.58
N ASN A 48 4.14 -5.10 2.80
CA ASN A 48 4.81 -5.21 1.52
C ASN A 48 3.79 -4.92 0.41
N VAL A 49 4.14 -3.98 -0.45
CA VAL A 49 3.29 -3.53 -1.55
C VAL A 49 4.13 -3.51 -2.82
N SER A 50 3.69 -4.19 -3.88
CA SER A 50 4.28 -4.06 -5.22
C SER A 50 3.55 -2.97 -5.98
N GLY A 51 4.24 -1.90 -6.36
CA GLY A 51 3.62 -0.83 -7.13
C GLY A 51 4.48 0.42 -7.09
N THR A 52 3.85 1.59 -7.08
CA THR A 52 4.54 2.87 -7.14
C THR A 52 4.54 3.58 -5.79
N ARG A 53 5.63 4.29 -5.51
CA ARG A 53 5.77 5.13 -4.33
C ARG A 53 6.08 6.56 -4.74
N LYS A 54 5.11 7.45 -4.55
CA LYS A 54 5.29 8.89 -4.73
C LYS A 54 5.71 9.55 -3.41
N ILE A 55 6.93 10.07 -3.35
CA ILE A 55 7.42 10.91 -2.24
C ILE A 55 7.13 12.37 -2.64
N GLY A 56 6.33 13.12 -1.86
CA GLY A 56 5.99 14.53 -2.21
C GLY A 56 7.18 15.46 -1.91
N GLN A 57 7.35 16.67 -2.47
CA GLN A 57 6.62 17.51 -3.42
C GLN A 57 7.65 17.94 -4.49
N GLY A 58 7.54 17.44 -5.71
CA GLY A 58 8.44 17.79 -6.80
C GLY A 58 7.79 17.35 -8.10
N LYS A 59 7.83 18.23 -9.10
CA LYS A 59 7.31 17.99 -10.44
C LYS A 59 7.94 16.72 -11.04
N ASP A 60 7.08 15.95 -11.71
CA ASP A 60 7.40 15.15 -12.89
C ASP A 60 8.19 13.83 -12.85
N GLU A 61 8.59 13.27 -11.70
CA GLU A 61 9.07 11.88 -11.68
C GLU A 61 8.11 10.96 -10.93
N SER A 62 7.06 10.57 -11.65
CA SER A 62 6.35 9.31 -11.36
C SER A 62 7.24 8.18 -11.86
N ASP A 63 8.26 7.86 -11.09
CA ASP A 63 9.09 6.70 -11.35
C ASP A 63 8.25 5.44 -11.10
N TRP A 64 7.63 4.95 -12.19
CA TRP A 64 6.88 3.71 -12.24
C TRP A 64 7.85 2.52 -12.20
N TYR A 65 8.54 2.33 -11.08
CA TYR A 65 9.32 1.11 -10.90
C TYR A 65 8.45 0.01 -10.30
N ASP A 66 8.52 -1.19 -10.86
CA ASP A 66 8.02 -2.44 -10.29
C ASP A 66 8.84 -2.81 -9.04
N HIS A 67 8.74 -2.00 -8.00
CA HIS A 67 9.44 -2.21 -6.74
C HIS A 67 8.47 -2.67 -5.67
N THR A 68 8.92 -3.69 -4.92
CA THR A 68 8.25 -4.07 -3.68
C THR A 68 8.75 -3.13 -2.59
N TYR A 69 7.84 -2.35 -2.01
CA TYR A 69 8.16 -1.47 -0.90
C TYR A 69 7.63 -2.05 0.40
N SER A 70 8.52 -2.14 1.39
CA SER A 70 8.17 -2.42 2.77
C SER A 70 7.87 -1.11 3.49
N ILE A 71 6.61 -0.88 3.86
CA ILE A 71 6.17 0.33 4.55
C ILE A 71 5.96 -0.01 6.03
N PRO A 72 6.72 0.61 6.96
CA PRO A 72 6.50 0.43 8.39
C PRO A 72 5.11 0.92 8.77
N LEU A 73 4.32 0.09 9.45
CA LEU A 73 2.95 0.43 9.86
C LEU A 73 2.91 1.72 10.67
N LYS A 74 3.89 1.95 11.55
CA LYS A 74 4.00 3.18 12.34
C LYS A 74 4.04 4.47 11.52
N ARG A 75 4.43 4.39 10.23
CA ARG A 75 4.46 5.53 9.30
C ARG A 75 3.16 5.69 8.52
N ILE A 76 2.28 4.69 8.54
CA ILE A 76 1.02 4.70 7.79
C ILE A 76 -0.04 5.45 8.58
N ARG A 77 -0.52 6.53 7.98
CA ARG A 77 -1.64 7.32 8.53
C ARG A 77 -2.99 6.84 8.01
N ARG A 78 -3.02 6.35 6.77
CA ARG A 78 -4.25 5.90 6.12
C ARG A 78 -3.94 4.82 5.10
N VAL A 79 -4.77 3.79 5.09
CA VAL A 79 -4.87 2.80 4.00
C VAL A 79 -6.26 2.89 3.41
N GLN A 80 -6.33 2.81 2.09
CA GLN A 80 -7.58 2.75 1.33
C GLN A 80 -7.47 1.62 0.30
N VAL A 81 -8.49 0.77 0.25
CA VAL A 81 -8.67 -0.15 -0.87
C VAL A 81 -9.14 0.66 -2.06
N LEU A 82 -8.43 0.52 -3.16
CA LEU A 82 -8.79 1.15 -4.41
C LEU A 82 -9.42 0.09 -5.32
N PRO A 83 -10.36 0.48 -6.22
CA PRO A 83 -10.70 -0.39 -7.33
C PRO A 83 -9.41 -0.76 -8.06
N GLN A 84 -9.30 -2.00 -8.51
CA GLN A 84 -8.15 -2.41 -9.32
C GLN A 84 -7.99 -1.38 -10.45
N PRO A 85 -6.78 -0.87 -10.69
CA PRO A 85 -6.55 0.05 -11.78
C PRO A 85 -6.98 -0.74 -13.01
N PHE A 86 -7.99 -0.25 -13.71
CA PHE A 86 -8.59 -0.94 -14.84
C PHE A 86 -7.45 -1.58 -15.64
N SER A 87 -7.42 -2.91 -15.71
CA SER A 87 -6.77 -3.53 -16.86
C SER A 87 -7.38 -2.78 -18.02
N ARG A 88 -6.56 -2.05 -18.78
CA ARG A 88 -7.01 -1.48 -20.04
C ARG A 88 -7.72 -2.62 -20.72
N ARG A 89 -9.05 -2.59 -20.73
CA ARG A 89 -9.89 -3.53 -21.46
C ARG A 89 -9.38 -3.32 -22.87
N LYS A 90 -8.52 -4.21 -23.36
CA LYS A 90 -8.15 -4.24 -24.78
C LYS A 90 -9.51 -4.34 -25.45
N ARG A 91 -10.03 -3.21 -25.93
CA ARG A 91 -11.11 -3.17 -26.89
C ARG A 91 -10.56 -4.00 -28.06
N ARG A 92 -10.98 -5.25 -28.12
CA ARG A 92 -10.91 -6.04 -29.34
C ARG A 92 -11.99 -5.52 -30.26
#